data_AF-A0A7J6T4D7-F1
#
_entry.id   AF-A0A7J6T4D7-F1
#
_cell.length_a   1.000
_cell.length_b   1.000
_cell.length_c   1.000
_cell.angle_alpha   90.00
_cell.angle_beta   90.00
_cell.angle_gamma   90.00
#
_symmetry.space_group_name_H-M   'P 1'
#
loop_
_entity.id
_entity.type
_entity.pdbx_description
1 polymer ?
#
loop_
_entity_poly.entity_id
_entity_poly.type
_entity_poly.pdbx_seq_one_letter_code
_entity_poly.pdbx_strand_id
1 'polypeptide(L)'
;CPVWSLAVRPTEQQGVVIGTENGDVAAHHITFSTVHGLYKDRYAYRDNMTDVVLHHLASDEKVRIRCKNHVKKIAVYRNRLVVQLPQKVLVYEVPGDDPLDMRYQPVDKIRLSLDCSLLVATAQH
;
A
#
# COMPACT_ATOMS: atom_id res chain seq x y z
N CYS A 1 -6.00 -16.99 -28.17
CA CYS A 1 -6.86 -16.04 -28.90
C CYS A 1 -6.37 -14.62 -28.60
N PRO A 2 -6.08 -13.78 -29.61
CA PRO A 2 -5.70 -12.39 -29.39
C PRO A 2 -6.88 -11.57 -28.84
N VAL A 3 -6.56 -10.59 -27.99
CA VAL A 3 -7.53 -9.63 -27.45
C VAL A 3 -7.76 -8.54 -28.49
N TRP A 4 -9.02 -8.32 -28.86
CA TRP A 4 -9.43 -7.32 -29.83
C TRP A 4 -9.91 -6.02 -29.16
N SER A 5 -10.59 -6.13 -28.01
CA SER A 5 -11.14 -4.98 -27.30
C SER A 5 -11.17 -5.20 -25.78
N LEU A 6 -11.09 -4.10 -25.03
CA LEU A 6 -11.13 -4.08 -23.57
C LEU A 6 -11.96 -2.89 -23.09
N ALA A 7 -12.91 -3.16 -22.19
CA ALA A 7 -13.72 -2.13 -21.54
C ALA A 7 -13.62 -2.27 -20.02
N VAL A 8 -13.43 -1.15 -19.32
CA VAL A 8 -13.38 -1.11 -17.86
C VAL A 8 -14.68 -0.52 -17.34
N ARG A 9 -15.28 -1.18 -16.35
CA ARG A 9 -16.47 -0.67 -15.68
C ARG A 9 -16.07 0.49 -14.75
N PRO A 10 -16.61 1.71 -14.93
CA PRO A 10 -16.19 2.90 -14.16
C PRO A 10 -16.83 3.01 -12.76
N THR A 11 -17.64 2.03 -12.35
CA THR A 11 -18.29 1.99 -11.04
C THR A 11 -17.39 1.35 -9.98
N GLU A 12 -17.74 1.43 -8.69
CA GLU A 12 -16.96 0.84 -7.58
C GLU A 12 -16.64 -0.66 -7.76
N GLN A 13 -17.47 -1.35 -8.55
CA GLN A 13 -17.21 -2.72 -9.00
C GLN A 13 -16.18 -2.70 -10.14
N GLN A 14 -14.93 -2.96 -9.80
CA GLN A 14 -13.79 -3.03 -10.73
C GLN A 14 -13.91 -4.26 -11.64
N GLY A 15 -14.80 -4.18 -12.62
CA GLY A 15 -14.97 -5.17 -13.67
C GLY A 15 -14.21 -4.79 -14.92
N VAL A 16 -13.58 -5.77 -15.57
CA VAL A 16 -12.95 -5.63 -16.88
C VAL A 16 -13.59 -6.64 -17.83
N VAL A 17 -14.04 -6.17 -18.99
CA VAL A 17 -14.60 -7.00 -20.05
C VAL A 17 -13.62 -7.01 -21.21
N ILE A 18 -13.38 -8.19 -21.76
CA ILE A 18 -12.42 -8.46 -22.83
C ILE A 18 -13.18 -9.12 -23.97
N GLY A 19 -13.03 -8.59 -25.18
CA GLY A 19 -13.48 -9.23 -26.42
C GLY A 19 -12.28 -9.77 -27.19
N THR A 20 -12.37 -11.01 -27.65
CA THR A 20 -11.35 -11.62 -28.52
C THR A 20 -11.78 -11.56 -29.98
N GLU A 21 -10.80 -11.67 -30.88
CA GLU A 21 -11.05 -11.67 -32.34
C GLU A 21 -11.94 -12.84 -32.80
N ASN A 22 -11.96 -13.94 -32.05
CA ASN A 22 -12.74 -15.13 -32.35
C ASN A 22 -14.22 -15.03 -31.92
N GLY A 23 -14.64 -13.89 -31.37
CA GLY A 23 -16.01 -13.67 -30.89
C GLY A 23 -16.25 -14.02 -29.42
N ASP A 24 -15.26 -14.56 -28.71
CA ASP A 24 -15.39 -14.82 -27.27
C ASP A 24 -15.35 -13.51 -26.48
N VAL A 25 -16.22 -13.41 -25.47
CA VAL A 25 -16.26 -12.30 -24.50
C VAL A 25 -16.07 -12.86 -23.10
N ALA A 26 -15.12 -12.30 -22.35
CA ALA A 26 -14.85 -12.66 -20.96
C ALA A 26 -15.00 -11.43 -20.05
N ALA A 27 -15.63 -11.62 -18.89
CA ALA A 27 -15.73 -10.60 -17.86
C ALA A 27 -14.98 -11.05 -16.60
N HIS A 28 -14.09 -10.20 -16.09
CA HIS A 28 -13.30 -10.44 -14.90
C HIS A 28 -13.64 -9.41 -13.83
N HIS A 29 -13.82 -9.87 -12.60
CA HIS A 29 -13.94 -9.00 -11.43
C HIS A 29 -12.59 -8.89 -10.74
N ILE A 30 -12.14 -7.66 -10.52
CA ILE A 30 -10.89 -7.33 -9.83
C ILE A 30 -11.26 -6.92 -8.41
N THR A 31 -10.59 -7.49 -7.42
CA THR A 31 -10.77 -7.13 -6.01
C THR A 31 -9.46 -6.61 -5.45
N PHE A 32 -9.47 -5.36 -4.97
CA PHE A 32 -8.34 -4.82 -4.23
C PHE A 32 -8.59 -4.93 -2.73
N SER A 33 -7.69 -5.63 -2.04
CA SER A 33 -7.73 -5.70 -0.57
C SER A 33 -7.42 -4.34 0.04
N THR A 34 -8.13 -3.99 1.11
CA THR A 34 -7.77 -2.84 1.95
C THR A 34 -6.41 -3.10 2.60
N VAL A 35 -5.50 -2.14 2.46
CA VAL A 35 -4.16 -2.20 3.06
C VAL A 35 -3.95 -0.95 3.89
N HIS A 36 -3.85 -1.13 5.21
CA HIS A 36 -3.61 -0.07 6.17
C HIS A 36 -2.86 -0.58 7.40
N GLY A 37 -2.39 0.33 8.24
CA GLY A 37 -1.87 0.08 9.57
C GLY A 37 -2.28 1.22 10.50
N LEU A 38 -2.55 0.90 11.76
CA LEU A 38 -2.94 1.88 12.78
C LEU A 38 -2.13 1.63 14.05
N TYR A 39 -1.55 2.69 14.60
CA TYR A 39 -0.95 2.67 15.92
C TYR A 39 -1.25 3.98 16.64
N LYS A 40 -2.06 3.91 17.70
CA LYS A 40 -2.62 5.10 18.39
C LYS A 40 -3.25 6.05 17.34
N ASP A 41 -2.83 7.31 17.30
CA ASP A 41 -3.33 8.32 16.36
C ASP A 41 -2.63 8.29 14.99
N ARG A 42 -1.70 7.36 14.73
CA ARG A 42 -0.98 7.25 13.46
C ARG A 42 -1.65 6.22 12.58
N TYR A 43 -2.41 6.69 11.60
CA TYR A 43 -3.04 5.86 10.57
C TYR A 43 -2.23 5.91 9.29
N ALA A 44 -1.89 4.77 8.71
CA ALA A 44 -1.25 4.67 7.41
C ALA A 44 -2.11 3.82 6.49
N TYR A 45 -2.35 4.28 5.26
CA TYR A 45 -3.15 3.53 4.29
C TYR A 45 -2.57 3.64 2.89
N ARG A 46 -2.89 2.65 2.06
CA ARG A 46 -2.49 2.63 0.66
C ARG A 46 -3.41 3.53 -0.16
N ASP A 47 -2.81 4.46 -0.89
CA ASP A 47 -3.48 5.29 -1.90
C ASP A 47 -2.99 4.92 -3.30
N ASN A 48 -3.90 4.92 -4.27
CA ASN A 48 -3.64 4.63 -5.69
C ASN A 48 -2.73 3.40 -5.94
N MET A 49 -2.86 2.36 -5.11
CA MET A 49 -2.10 1.10 -5.16
C MET A 49 -0.57 1.19 -4.97
N THR A 50 0.05 2.37 -5.11
CA THR A 50 1.51 2.55 -5.11
C THR A 50 2.03 3.54 -4.07
N ASP A 51 1.14 4.31 -3.46
CA ASP A 51 1.49 5.34 -2.51
C ASP A 51 0.98 4.96 -1.12
N VAL A 52 1.67 5.46 -0.10
CA VAL A 52 1.26 5.34 1.29
C VAL A 52 0.98 6.73 1.82
N VAL A 53 -0.19 6.93 2.39
CA VAL A 53 -0.55 8.15 3.11
C VAL A 53 -0.52 7.86 4.59
N LEU A 54 0.29 8.62 5.31
CA LEU A 54 0.31 8.70 6.75
C LEU A 54 -0.58 9.86 7.17
N HIS A 55 -1.45 9.61 8.14
CA HIS A 55 -2.40 10.57 8.69
C HIS A 55 -2.31 10.52 10.21
N HIS A 56 -1.97 11.65 10.81
CA HIS A 56 -2.08 11.83 12.25
C HIS A 56 -3.50 12.26 12.58
N LEU A 57 -4.29 11.37 13.18
CA LEU A 57 -5.72 11.55 13.37
C LEU A 57 -6.07 12.71 14.31
N ALA A 58 -5.21 12.99 15.30
CA ALA A 58 -5.46 14.06 16.27
C ALA A 58 -5.10 15.48 15.77
N SER A 59 -4.11 15.61 14.88
CA SER A 59 -3.68 16.91 14.32
C SER A 59 -4.18 17.14 12.89
N ASP A 60 -4.84 16.14 12.30
CA ASP A 60 -5.25 16.07 10.88
C ASP A 60 -4.10 16.27 9.87
N GLU A 61 -2.85 16.09 10.30
CA GLU A 61 -1.68 16.22 9.42
C GLU A 61 -1.54 14.98 8.53
N LYS A 62 -1.30 15.21 7.23
CA LYS A 62 -1.16 14.14 6.22
C LYS A 62 0.14 14.26 5.46
N VAL A 63 0.86 13.13 5.39
CA VAL A 63 2.12 13.00 4.63
C VAL A 63 1.97 11.88 3.62
N ARG A 64 2.35 12.16 2.36
CA ARG A 64 2.30 11.17 1.27
C ARG A 64 3.70 10.68 0.92
N ILE A 65 3.89 9.36 0.97
CA ILE A 65 5.12 8.68 0.57
C ILE A 65 4.86 7.96 -0.75
N ARG A 66 5.63 8.34 -1.78
CA ARG A 66 5.57 7.69 -3.11
C ARG A 66 6.51 6.48 -3.14
N CYS A 67 5.97 5.26 -3.08
CA CYS A 67 6.78 4.04 -3.07
C CYS A 67 7.22 3.58 -4.48
N LYS A 68 6.59 4.14 -5.53
CA LYS A 68 6.86 3.85 -6.97
C LYS A 68 6.70 2.37 -7.35
N ASN A 69 5.98 1.60 -6.54
CA ASN A 69 5.70 0.19 -6.77
C ASN A 69 4.46 -0.22 -5.97
N HIS A 70 3.85 -1.36 -6.30
CA HIS A 70 2.63 -1.83 -5.67
C HIS A 70 2.82 -2.07 -4.16
N VAL A 71 2.00 -1.44 -3.33
CA VAL A 71 2.02 -1.62 -1.89
C VAL A 71 1.17 -2.84 -1.51
N LYS A 72 1.85 -3.89 -1.06
CA LYS A 72 1.21 -5.14 -0.65
C LYS A 72 0.70 -5.06 0.79
N LYS A 73 1.54 -4.58 1.72
CA LYS A 73 1.23 -4.48 3.16
C LYS A 73 1.86 -3.26 3.79
N ILE A 74 1.24 -2.78 4.85
CA ILE A 74 1.70 -1.66 5.67
C ILE A 74 1.65 -2.10 7.13
N ALA A 75 2.68 -1.79 7.90
CA ALA A 75 2.68 -1.93 9.35
C ALA A 75 3.20 -0.64 9.98
N VAL A 76 2.55 -0.19 11.06
CA VAL A 76 2.93 1.00 11.81
C VAL A 76 3.12 0.58 13.26
N TYR A 77 4.22 0.97 13.87
CA TYR A 77 4.47 0.77 15.29
C TYR A 77 5.39 1.86 15.84
N ARG A 78 4.91 2.61 16.83
CA ARG A 78 5.63 3.76 17.42
C ARG A 78 6.07 4.77 16.34
N ASN A 79 7.36 5.01 16.21
CA ASN A 79 7.98 5.91 15.25
C ASN A 79 8.35 5.21 13.92
N ARG A 80 8.02 3.92 13.75
CA ARG A 80 8.38 3.11 12.57
C ARG A 80 7.19 2.83 11.66
N LEU A 81 7.41 3.02 10.37
CA LEU A 81 6.51 2.62 9.29
C LEU A 81 7.24 1.60 8.41
N VAL A 82 6.63 0.44 8.22
CA VAL A 82 7.15 -0.62 7.35
C VAL A 82 6.20 -0.82 6.18
N VAL A 83 6.74 -0.76 4.97
CA VAL A 83 5.99 -0.90 3.71
C VAL A 83 6.54 -2.09 2.92
N GLN A 84 5.70 -3.10 2.69
CA GLN A 84 6.05 -4.24 1.85
C GLN A 84 5.67 -3.97 0.39
N LEU A 85 6.68 -4.09 -0.47
CA LEU A 85 6.56 -4.08 -1.93
C LEU A 85 6.87 -5.49 -2.46
N PRO A 86 6.62 -5.81 -3.75
CA PRO A 86 6.79 -7.16 -4.28
C PRO A 86 8.20 -7.75 -4.13
N GLN A 87 9.24 -6.91 -4.20
CA GLN A 87 10.65 -7.35 -4.20
C GLN A 87 11.47 -6.75 -3.06
N LYS A 88 10.86 -5.94 -2.20
CA LYS A 88 11.57 -5.24 -1.14
C LYS A 88 10.63 -4.80 -0.03
N VAL A 89 11.17 -4.64 1.16
CA VAL A 89 10.53 -3.99 2.30
C VAL A 89 11.26 -2.69 2.57
N LEU A 90 10.51 -1.61 2.73
CA LEU A 90 11.01 -0.29 3.09
C LEU A 90 10.69 -0.03 4.55
N VAL A 91 11.69 0.39 5.31
CA VAL A 91 11.52 0.81 6.71
C VAL A 91 11.78 2.30 6.78
N TYR A 92 10.79 3.02 7.29
CA TYR A 92 10.85 4.44 7.58
C TYR A 92 10.77 4.64 9.08
N GLU A 93 11.46 5.66 9.57
CA GLU A 93 11.46 6.04 10.99
C GLU A 93 11.38 7.56 11.11
N VAL A 94 10.74 8.04 12.17
CA VAL A 94 10.82 9.44 12.58
C VAL A 94 11.98 9.59 13.57
N PRO A 95 12.97 10.44 13.28
CA PRO A 95 14.09 10.68 14.20
C PRO A 95 13.62 11.48 15.42
N GLY A 96 13.87 10.95 16.61
CA GLY A 96 13.41 11.53 17.87
C GLY A 96 12.15 10.86 18.42
N ASP A 97 11.71 11.32 19.58
CA ASP A 97 10.58 10.75 20.33
C ASP A 97 9.38 11.72 20.38
N ASP A 98 9.34 12.70 19.47
CA ASP A 98 8.21 13.61 19.36
C ASP A 98 7.01 12.87 18.72
N PRO A 99 5.92 12.63 19.47
CA PRO A 99 4.76 11.91 18.97
C PRO A 99 4.01 12.67 17.87
N LEU A 100 4.23 13.98 17.72
CA LEU A 100 3.61 14.80 16.68
C LEU A 100 4.43 14.87 15.39
N ASP A 101 5.72 14.48 15.42
CA ASP A 101 6.55 14.55 14.23
C ASP A 101 6.17 13.45 13.22
N MET A 102 5.82 13.90 12.01
CA MET A 102 5.39 13.09 10.86
C MET A 102 6.46 13.02 9.76
N ARG A 103 7.68 13.50 10.02
CA ARG A 103 8.81 13.48 9.08
C ARG A 103 9.49 12.12 9.03
N TYR A 104 8.78 11.13 8.49
CA TYR A 104 9.32 9.80 8.25
C TYR A 104 10.47 9.83 7.23
N GLN A 105 11.62 9.32 7.65
CA GLN A 105 12.81 9.20 6.82
C GLN A 105 13.11 7.73 6.53
N PRO A 106 13.59 7.38 5.32
CA PRO A 106 13.98 6.01 5.01
C PRO A 106 15.21 5.62 5.82
N VAL A 107 15.11 4.56 6.62
CA VAL A 107 16.22 4.05 7.44
C VAL A 107 16.81 2.79 6.82
N ASP A 108 15.97 1.87 6.35
CA ASP A 108 16.44 0.60 5.83
C ASP A 108 15.60 0.12 4.63
N LYS A 109 16.25 -0.71 3.80
CA LYS A 109 15.68 -1.31 2.61
C LYS A 109 16.13 -2.76 2.49
N ILE A 110 15.24 -3.67 2.84
CA ILE A 110 15.44 -5.10 2.72
C ILE A 110 15.03 -5.51 1.30
N ARG A 111 15.97 -6.01 0.49
CA ARG A 111 15.72 -6.45 -0.90
C ARG A 111 15.43 -7.94 -0.96
N LEU A 112 14.26 -8.31 -0.46
CA LEU A 112 13.80 -9.69 -0.46
C LEU A 112 12.36 -9.77 -0.99
N SER A 113 12.11 -10.73 -1.88
CA SER A 113 10.76 -11.09 -2.28
C SER A 113 10.14 -11.94 -1.16
N LEU A 114 9.26 -11.31 -0.40
CA LEU A 114 8.56 -11.95 0.71
C LEU A 114 7.11 -12.18 0.32
N ASP A 115 6.67 -13.43 0.45
CA ASP A 115 5.25 -13.78 0.39
C ASP A 115 4.81 -14.15 1.80
N CYS A 116 4.26 -13.18 2.53
CA CYS A 116 3.87 -13.32 3.92
C CYS A 116 2.38 -13.08 4.04
N SER A 117 1.69 -13.85 4.88
CA SER A 117 0.28 -13.66 5.25
C SER A 117 0.08 -12.51 6.24
N LEU A 118 1.09 -12.18 7.03
CA LEU A 118 1.09 -11.05 7.97
C LEU A 118 2.43 -10.30 7.94
N LEU A 119 2.39 -8.98 8.13
CA LEU A 119 3.56 -8.13 8.34
C LEU A 119 3.36 -7.38 9.66
N VAL A 120 4.32 -7.49 10.58
CA VAL A 120 4.25 -6.85 11.91
C VAL A 120 5.54 -6.07 12.13
N ALA A 121 5.41 -4.85 12.64
CA ALA A 121 6.53 -4.04 13.12
C ALA A 121 6.56 -4.11 14.65
N THR A 122 7.74 -4.38 15.22
CA THR A 122 7.97 -4.37 16.67
C THR A 122 9.23 -3.55 16.97
N ALA A 123 9.33 -3.02 18.18
CA ALA A 123 10.55 -2.41 18.69
C ALA A 123 10.87 -3.01 20.06
N GLN A 124 12.14 -3.35 20.28
CA GLN A 124 12.63 -3.73 21.60
C GLN A 124 12.74 -2.50 22.49
N HIS A 125 12.46 -2.70 23.77
CA HIS A 125 12.46 -1.68 24.80
C HIS A 125 13.86 -1.49 25.41
#